data_AF-A0A534U3U6-F1
#
_entry.id   AF-A0A534U3U6-F1
#
_cell.length_a   1.000
_cell.length_b   1.000
_cell.length_c   1.000
_cell.angle_alpha   90.00
_cell.angle_beta   90.00
_cell.angle_gamma   90.00
#
_symmetry.space_group_name_H-M   'P 1'
#
loop_
_entity.id
_entity.type
_entity.pdbx_description
1 polymer ?
#
loop_
_entity_poly.entity_id
_entity_poly.type
_entity_poly.pdbx_seq_one_letter_code
_entity_poly.pdbx_strand_id
1 'polypeptide(L)'
;MPKRNVHGTIIAGVVMAMVAGGASDAPALTRSCGTDPVANTANVLCASPSGPCTATAVILSAAIDVTDKGCNFDVGGRALTIQKAFRMTGLGFVAIRNAGPVRITATGALKSRGDFVEPNGVIVSGGFISIISNATIALDSGAAIDVSGDPSGFVELQAGGADASGIGINLVHGSVLKGVGQSSFVDSGDRFSDGGTVVAFASGGGVFESAAIDLHGSNQGAGGELDIAAAGTVTVADPIDATGGGGDGGIVDIEAADALLVAKAIDVSSTRGGGFGGSIDLYAGLDETGVPGGPSGGAFTLDMATGASLKADGSDGPGWSGDGGYVSVSARGRIQFINAGSGAAVHVDGGSSYDSGGGSLYVDSTDSDLFHIGPLDGDVVLNGVIHAVGGRLGGFGGDVELFAGRTLTVNSDIVENGVLFGGIVSAESKGAMLLNGTIDVHGTVATSAPGAADFVAGLAQGGAGGALTIAKNVLGSAGSSNSDRSELFFAACSLTVNAGVKIDGTGGTSPTNVRGGDAIDLIAAGPMNLGVTSKILAPPAGTIVLTHPPGQPPQTTGAILTPTPLDNPLPVTSGVYPNCPVCGDGIRQLGEVCDNGPTADGACCNATCSAFTCVP
;
A
#
# COMPACT_ATOMS: atom_id res chain seq x y z
N MET A 1 -43.25 42.26 46.58
CA MET A 1 -41.96 42.19 47.32
C MET A 1 -41.95 40.91 48.15
N PRO A 2 -40.79 40.30 48.48
CA PRO A 2 -39.42 40.41 47.95
C PRO A 2 -39.03 39.17 47.10
N LYS A 3 -38.25 39.27 46.01
CA LYS A 3 -36.77 39.30 45.94
C LYS A 3 -36.03 38.13 46.62
N ARG A 4 -35.38 37.29 45.80
CA ARG A 4 -33.96 36.90 45.96
C ARG A 4 -33.33 36.48 44.61
N ASN A 5 -32.29 37.22 44.21
CA ASN A 5 -31.23 36.76 43.30
C ASN A 5 -30.36 35.72 44.08
N VAL A 6 -29.34 35.00 43.58
CA VAL A 6 -28.43 35.01 42.40
C VAL A 6 -27.97 33.53 42.23
N HIS A 7 -27.38 33.01 41.15
CA HIS A 7 -26.75 33.59 39.95
C HIS A 7 -27.18 32.84 38.67
N GLY A 8 -26.80 33.36 37.50
CA GLY A 8 -26.66 32.59 36.26
C GLY A 8 -25.18 32.54 35.85
N THR A 9 -24.64 31.34 35.67
CA THR A 9 -23.25 31.16 35.20
C THR A 9 -23.25 31.08 33.68
N ILE A 10 -22.90 32.18 33.01
CA ILE A 10 -22.59 32.18 31.58
C ILE A 10 -21.20 31.55 31.42
N ILE A 11 -21.15 30.35 30.84
CA ILE A 11 -19.88 29.78 30.37
C ILE A 11 -19.54 30.48 29.06
N ALA A 12 -18.64 31.47 29.15
CA ALA A 12 -18.04 32.06 27.97
C ALA A 12 -17.03 31.06 27.39
N GLY A 13 -17.46 30.32 26.36
CA GLY A 13 -16.57 29.49 25.57
C GLY A 13 -15.56 30.37 24.84
N VAL A 14 -14.27 30.22 25.16
CA VAL A 14 -13.19 30.92 24.47
C VAL A 14 -13.03 30.29 23.09
N VAL A 15 -13.67 30.90 22.09
CA VAL A 15 -13.33 30.65 20.68
C VAL A 15 -11.99 31.30 20.42
N MET A 16 -10.92 30.54 20.60
CA MET A 16 -9.57 30.96 20.26
C MET A 16 -9.40 30.87 18.74
N ALA A 17 -9.93 31.88 18.05
CA ALA A 17 -9.73 32.03 16.62
C ALA A 17 -8.22 32.13 16.34
N MET A 18 -7.65 31.11 15.71
CA MET A 18 -6.34 31.20 15.09
C MET A 18 -6.46 32.15 13.90
N VAL A 19 -6.36 33.45 14.17
CA VAL A 19 -6.07 34.44 13.13
C VAL A 19 -4.63 34.18 12.69
N ALA A 20 -4.47 33.29 11.72
CA ALA A 20 -3.24 33.17 10.95
C ALA A 20 -3.03 34.52 10.25
N GLY A 21 -2.26 35.39 10.89
CA GLY A 21 -1.82 36.64 10.29
C GLY A 21 -0.92 36.28 9.11
N GLY A 22 -1.49 36.29 7.90
CA GLY A 22 -0.74 36.06 6.67
C GLY A 22 0.42 37.04 6.63
N ALA A 23 1.64 36.51 6.78
CA ALA A 23 2.84 37.29 6.56
C ALA A 23 2.78 37.76 5.11
N SER A 24 2.74 39.07 4.90
CA SER A 24 2.78 39.63 3.55
C SER A 24 4.11 39.21 2.90
N ASP A 25 4.04 38.30 1.94
CA ASP A 25 5.20 37.79 1.21
C ASP A 25 6.01 39.00 0.68
N ALA A 26 7.32 39.02 0.95
CA ALA A 26 8.18 40.09 0.46
C ALA A 26 8.14 40.12 -1.08
N PRO A 27 8.13 41.31 -1.72
CA PRO A 27 8.03 41.41 -3.18
C PRO A 27 9.20 40.66 -3.81
N ALA A 28 8.88 39.69 -4.66
CA ALA A 28 9.87 38.88 -5.34
C ALA A 28 10.46 39.63 -6.54
N LEU A 29 11.68 39.24 -6.89
CA LEU A 29 12.43 39.79 -8.01
C LEU A 29 12.01 39.06 -9.28
N THR A 30 11.36 39.75 -10.22
CA THR A 30 11.13 39.23 -11.56
C THR A 30 12.47 38.98 -12.26
N ARG A 31 12.67 37.76 -12.77
CA ARG A 31 13.89 37.36 -13.49
C ARG A 31 13.56 36.60 -14.77
N SER A 32 14.40 36.83 -15.77
CA SER A 32 14.40 36.21 -17.09
C SER A 32 15.71 35.46 -17.33
N CYS A 33 15.72 34.51 -18.25
CA CYS A 33 16.84 33.61 -18.50
C CYS A 33 17.23 33.54 -19.99
N GLY A 34 18.53 33.39 -20.22
CA GLY A 34 19.06 32.98 -21.52
C GLY A 34 19.10 31.45 -21.65
N THR A 35 19.66 30.98 -22.76
CA THR A 35 19.86 29.56 -23.03
C THR A 35 21.08 28.94 -22.33
N ASP A 36 21.97 29.75 -21.75
CA ASP A 36 23.20 29.32 -21.06
C ASP A 36 22.95 29.13 -19.55
N PRO A 37 23.00 27.89 -19.01
CA PRO A 37 22.73 27.62 -17.61
C PRO A 37 23.75 28.23 -16.62
N VAL A 38 25.01 28.40 -17.04
CA VAL A 38 26.07 28.98 -16.20
C VAL A 38 25.89 30.49 -16.12
N ALA A 39 25.59 31.13 -17.25
CA ALA A 39 25.26 32.55 -17.30
C ALA A 39 23.98 32.86 -16.51
N ASN A 40 22.95 32.01 -16.60
CA ASN A 40 21.73 32.15 -15.80
C ASN A 40 22.03 32.10 -14.30
N THR A 41 22.84 31.15 -13.82
CA THR A 41 23.26 31.11 -12.41
C THR A 41 23.94 32.41 -11.99
N ALA A 42 24.85 32.95 -12.81
CA ALA A 42 25.52 34.22 -12.51
C ALA A 42 24.56 35.43 -12.48
N ASN A 43 23.65 35.52 -13.46
CA ASN A 43 22.81 36.70 -13.70
C ASN A 43 21.51 36.73 -12.87
N VAL A 44 21.01 35.56 -12.45
CA VAL A 44 19.74 35.40 -11.74
C VAL A 44 19.95 35.02 -10.28
N LEU A 45 20.75 33.98 -10.01
CA LEU A 45 20.97 33.48 -8.64
C LEU A 45 22.05 34.27 -7.91
N CYS A 46 23.18 34.56 -8.57
CA CYS A 46 24.32 35.23 -7.93
C CYS A 46 24.23 36.76 -7.93
N ALA A 47 23.51 37.36 -8.87
CA ALA A 47 23.40 38.81 -8.99
C ALA A 47 22.69 39.42 -7.77
N SER A 48 23.18 40.57 -7.29
CA SER A 48 22.48 41.31 -6.23
C SER A 48 21.07 41.74 -6.71
N PRO A 49 20.02 41.69 -5.85
CA PRO A 49 20.02 41.25 -4.46
C PRO A 49 19.66 39.76 -4.26
N SER A 50 19.70 38.94 -5.31
CA SER A 50 19.35 37.50 -5.28
C SER A 50 20.39 36.63 -4.57
N GLY A 51 21.68 36.92 -4.78
CA GLY A 51 22.81 36.16 -4.21
C GLY A 51 23.00 36.35 -2.70
N PRO A 52 24.16 35.97 -2.11
CA PRO A 52 25.47 35.86 -2.78
C PRO A 52 25.82 34.47 -3.31
N CYS A 53 26.78 34.46 -4.23
CA CYS A 53 27.54 33.26 -4.59
C CYS A 53 29.00 33.40 -4.17
N THR A 54 29.61 32.28 -3.83
CA THR A 54 31.05 32.14 -3.57
C THR A 54 31.65 31.08 -4.51
N ALA A 55 32.93 30.76 -4.32
CA ALA A 55 33.57 29.64 -5.01
C ALA A 55 32.98 28.26 -4.63
N THR A 56 32.31 28.15 -3.48
CA THR A 56 31.81 26.88 -2.92
C THR A 56 30.29 26.84 -2.70
N ALA A 57 29.60 27.97 -2.76
CA ALA A 57 28.17 28.07 -2.46
C ALA A 57 27.41 29.00 -3.43
N VAL A 58 26.11 28.73 -3.60
CA VAL A 58 25.09 29.58 -4.19
C VAL A 58 24.01 29.77 -3.13
N ILE A 59 23.75 31.01 -2.71
CA ILE A 59 22.74 31.32 -1.68
C ILE A 59 21.67 32.21 -2.29
N LEU A 60 20.45 31.70 -2.38
CA LEU A 60 19.27 32.46 -2.77
C LEU A 60 18.73 33.21 -1.55
N SER A 61 19.12 34.48 -1.37
CA SER A 61 18.77 35.28 -0.19
C SER A 61 17.58 36.24 -0.38
N ALA A 62 17.12 36.43 -1.62
CA ALA A 62 15.90 37.17 -1.97
C ALA A 62 14.94 36.28 -2.77
N ALA A 63 13.64 36.55 -2.67
CA ALA A 63 12.64 35.81 -3.44
C ALA A 63 12.75 36.13 -4.94
N ILE A 64 12.52 35.15 -5.81
CA ILE A 64 12.57 35.28 -7.27
C ILE A 64 11.28 34.71 -7.88
N ASP A 65 10.68 35.48 -8.79
CA ASP A 65 9.66 35.00 -9.74
C ASP A 65 10.33 34.84 -11.12
N VAL A 66 10.29 33.64 -11.68
CA VAL A 66 10.71 33.40 -13.08
C VAL A 66 9.52 33.62 -14.01
N THR A 67 9.66 34.54 -14.96
CA THR A 67 8.56 34.95 -15.87
C THR A 67 8.79 34.59 -17.34
N ASP A 68 9.93 33.98 -17.66
CA ASP A 68 10.16 33.39 -18.99
C ASP A 68 9.58 31.97 -19.08
N LYS A 69 9.51 31.42 -20.29
CA LYS A 69 9.12 30.03 -20.56
C LYS A 69 10.02 28.97 -19.88
N GLY A 70 11.10 29.39 -19.24
CA GLY A 70 11.84 28.59 -18.26
C GLY A 70 13.30 29.00 -18.11
N CYS A 71 13.92 28.50 -17.04
CA CYS A 71 15.28 28.77 -16.64
C CYS A 71 16.03 27.46 -16.34
N ASN A 72 17.14 27.23 -17.02
CA ASN A 72 18.14 26.24 -16.59
C ASN A 72 19.25 26.93 -15.78
N PHE A 73 19.74 26.26 -14.75
CA PHE A 73 20.85 26.70 -13.89
C PHE A 73 21.87 25.57 -13.73
N ASP A 74 23.13 25.85 -14.01
CA ASP A 74 24.25 25.00 -13.58
C ASP A 74 24.93 25.69 -12.41
N VAL A 75 24.93 25.05 -11.23
CA VAL A 75 25.57 25.62 -10.04
C VAL A 75 27.02 25.15 -9.85
N GLY A 76 27.57 24.31 -10.71
CA GLY A 76 29.01 24.03 -10.79
C GLY A 76 29.57 23.20 -9.64
N GLY A 77 28.81 22.24 -9.11
CA GLY A 77 29.17 21.41 -7.96
C GLY A 77 29.15 22.14 -6.61
N ARG A 78 28.74 23.42 -6.57
CA ARG A 78 28.66 24.22 -5.35
C ARG A 78 27.43 23.82 -4.52
N ALA A 79 27.54 23.96 -3.20
CA ALA A 79 26.39 23.81 -2.31
C ALA A 79 25.33 24.88 -2.62
N LEU A 80 24.06 24.49 -2.61
CA LEU A 80 22.93 25.40 -2.83
C LEU A 80 22.18 25.61 -1.52
N THR A 81 21.91 26.86 -1.16
CA THR A 81 21.09 27.20 0.01
C THR A 81 19.95 28.11 -0.40
N ILE A 82 18.71 27.64 -0.20
CA ILE A 82 17.49 28.37 -0.53
C ILE A 82 16.97 29.02 0.76
N GLN A 83 17.08 30.35 0.85
CA GLN A 83 16.67 31.14 2.02
C GLN A 83 15.38 31.93 1.83
N LYS A 84 14.88 32.03 0.60
CA LYS A 84 13.61 32.67 0.22
C LYS A 84 12.90 31.86 -0.84
N ALA A 85 11.69 32.28 -1.20
CA ALA A 85 10.87 31.61 -2.21
C ALA A 85 11.51 31.69 -3.60
N PHE A 86 11.73 30.55 -4.24
CA PHE A 86 12.00 30.45 -5.68
C PHE A 86 10.71 30.00 -6.36
N ARG A 87 10.20 30.81 -7.30
CA ARG A 87 8.84 30.66 -7.82
C ARG A 87 8.83 30.55 -9.34
N MET A 88 8.00 29.64 -9.84
CA MET A 88 7.73 29.39 -11.25
C MET A 88 6.22 29.20 -11.41
N THR A 89 5.57 29.97 -12.28
CA THR A 89 4.13 29.82 -12.57
C THR A 89 3.89 29.82 -14.08
N GLY A 90 2.77 29.21 -14.50
CA GLY A 90 2.48 28.91 -15.89
C GLY A 90 3.31 27.74 -16.41
N LEU A 91 3.13 27.41 -17.70
CA LEU A 91 3.77 26.28 -18.39
C LEU A 91 5.28 26.46 -18.65
N GLY A 92 6.01 27.07 -17.71
CA GLY A 92 7.45 27.21 -17.70
C GLY A 92 8.11 26.38 -16.58
N PHE A 93 9.44 26.39 -16.56
CA PHE A 93 10.23 25.54 -15.68
C PHE A 93 11.39 26.26 -14.99
N VAL A 94 11.81 25.76 -13.84
CA VAL A 94 13.11 26.02 -13.22
C VAL A 94 13.82 24.68 -13.06
N ALA A 95 15.00 24.53 -13.68
CA ALA A 95 15.80 23.32 -13.56
C ALA A 95 17.19 23.68 -13.02
N ILE A 96 17.49 23.26 -11.80
CA ILE A 96 18.81 23.38 -11.17
C ILE A 96 19.56 22.06 -11.36
N ARG A 97 20.77 22.13 -11.90
CA ARG A 97 21.60 20.96 -12.17
C ARG A 97 22.99 21.13 -11.57
N ASN A 98 23.67 19.99 -11.41
CA ASN A 98 25.06 19.92 -10.96
C ASN A 98 25.23 20.64 -9.60
N ALA A 99 24.31 20.42 -8.66
CA ALA A 99 24.46 20.91 -7.30
C ALA A 99 25.38 20.01 -6.48
N GLY A 100 26.15 20.62 -5.57
CA GLY A 100 26.60 19.95 -4.36
C GLY A 100 25.43 19.86 -3.35
N PRO A 101 25.69 19.71 -2.05
CA PRO A 101 24.63 19.61 -1.04
C PRO A 101 23.61 20.74 -1.14
N VAL A 102 22.32 20.40 -1.19
CA VAL A 102 21.22 21.35 -1.25
C VAL A 102 20.56 21.45 0.12
N ARG A 103 20.31 22.69 0.58
CA ARG A 103 19.52 22.96 1.79
C ARG A 103 18.42 23.98 1.52
N ILE A 104 17.18 23.59 1.75
CA ILE A 104 16.04 24.51 1.82
C ILE A 104 15.85 24.89 3.28
N THR A 105 16.08 26.16 3.62
CA THR A 105 16.06 26.61 5.02
C THR A 105 14.65 26.90 5.53
N ALA A 106 14.52 27.15 6.83
CA ALA A 106 13.26 27.49 7.52
C ALA A 106 12.50 28.73 6.98
N THR A 107 13.08 29.51 6.06
CA THR A 107 12.36 30.56 5.31
C THR A 107 12.50 30.45 3.79
N GLY A 108 13.11 29.37 3.31
CA GLY A 108 13.21 29.01 1.90
C GLY A 108 11.93 28.32 1.45
N ALA A 109 11.58 28.51 0.18
CA ALA A 109 10.48 27.78 -0.42
C ALA A 109 10.73 27.50 -1.90
N LEU A 110 10.20 26.39 -2.39
CA LEU A 110 9.92 26.19 -3.81
C LEU A 110 8.43 26.43 -4.00
N LYS A 111 8.03 27.30 -4.94
CA LYS A 111 6.61 27.42 -5.31
C LYS A 111 6.46 27.24 -6.82
N SER A 112 5.98 26.08 -7.25
CA SER A 112 5.58 25.84 -8.64
C SER A 112 4.07 26.01 -8.85
N ARG A 113 3.39 26.60 -7.85
CA ARG A 113 1.94 26.73 -7.75
C ARG A 113 1.23 27.24 -9.01
N GLY A 114 0.07 26.65 -9.29
CA GLY A 114 -0.95 27.28 -10.11
C GLY A 114 -1.57 28.46 -9.37
N ASP A 115 -1.86 29.53 -10.08
CA ASP A 115 -2.29 30.81 -9.52
C ASP A 115 -3.46 31.40 -10.30
N PHE A 116 -4.34 32.12 -9.60
CA PHE A 116 -5.47 32.80 -10.21
C PHE A 116 -5.30 34.31 -10.14
N VAL A 117 -5.51 34.98 -11.27
CA VAL A 117 -5.40 36.45 -11.35
C VAL A 117 -6.77 37.09 -11.46
N GLU A 118 -7.33 37.48 -10.31
CA GLU A 118 -8.46 38.41 -10.24
C GLU A 118 -8.08 39.79 -10.79
N PRO A 119 -9.02 40.53 -11.42
CA PRO A 119 -10.42 40.19 -11.67
C PRO A 119 -10.67 39.55 -13.05
N ASN A 120 -9.60 39.19 -13.80
CA ASN A 120 -9.69 38.88 -15.22
C ASN A 120 -10.02 37.42 -15.55
N GLY A 121 -10.15 36.55 -14.54
CA GLY A 121 -10.51 35.15 -14.74
C GLY A 121 -9.42 34.29 -15.39
N VAL A 122 -8.19 34.79 -15.46
CA VAL A 122 -7.07 34.06 -16.08
C VAL A 122 -6.52 33.06 -15.09
N ILE A 123 -6.66 31.79 -15.45
CA ILE A 123 -6.00 30.66 -14.79
C ILE A 123 -4.54 30.62 -15.26
N VAL A 124 -3.60 30.61 -14.30
CA VAL A 124 -2.19 30.37 -14.54
C VAL A 124 -1.89 28.98 -14.01
N SER A 125 -1.67 28.00 -14.89
CA SER A 125 -1.31 26.63 -14.50
C SER A 125 -0.06 26.59 -13.63
N GLY A 126 0.11 25.54 -12.84
CA GLY A 126 1.38 25.30 -12.16
C GLY A 126 2.55 25.14 -13.14
N GLY A 127 3.73 25.47 -12.65
CA GLY A 127 5.01 25.27 -13.34
C GLY A 127 5.71 24.00 -12.88
N PHE A 128 6.95 23.85 -13.35
CA PHE A 128 7.84 22.75 -13.01
C PHE A 128 9.08 23.28 -12.27
N ILE A 129 9.46 22.70 -11.14
CA ILE A 129 10.74 22.98 -10.48
C ILE A 129 11.49 21.66 -10.24
N SER A 130 12.69 21.52 -10.81
CA SER A 130 13.57 20.36 -10.61
C SER A 130 14.90 20.79 -9.99
N ILE A 131 15.38 20.01 -9.01
CA ILE A 131 16.68 20.19 -8.37
C ILE A 131 17.47 18.88 -8.39
N ILE A 132 18.54 18.87 -9.18
CA ILE A 132 19.46 17.73 -9.31
C ILE A 132 20.77 18.02 -8.55
N SER A 133 20.94 17.31 -7.44
CA SER A 133 22.10 17.29 -6.57
C SER A 133 22.96 16.05 -6.84
N ASN A 134 24.27 16.23 -6.93
CA ASN A 134 25.25 15.13 -6.92
C ASN A 134 25.59 14.68 -5.48
N ALA A 135 24.91 15.24 -4.48
CA ALA A 135 25.03 14.93 -3.06
C ALA A 135 23.61 14.87 -2.47
N THR A 136 23.43 15.33 -1.23
CA THR A 136 22.15 15.31 -0.53
C THR A 136 21.23 16.49 -0.89
N ILE A 137 19.94 16.34 -0.55
CA ILE A 137 18.94 17.40 -0.46
C ILE A 137 18.29 17.34 0.94
N ALA A 138 18.30 18.45 1.67
CA ALA A 138 17.69 18.53 3.00
C ALA A 138 16.78 19.75 3.17
N LEU A 139 15.63 19.54 3.79
CA LEU A 139 14.71 20.60 4.22
C LEU A 139 14.91 20.87 5.71
N ASP A 140 14.87 22.14 6.11
CA ASP A 140 14.78 22.55 7.51
C ASP A 140 13.31 22.60 7.96
N SER A 141 13.06 22.42 9.25
CA SER A 141 11.75 22.74 9.84
C SER A 141 11.36 24.19 9.50
N GLY A 142 10.18 24.39 8.91
CA GLY A 142 9.70 25.66 8.34
C GLY A 142 9.97 25.86 6.83
N ALA A 143 10.75 25.00 6.19
CA ALA A 143 10.87 24.98 4.73
C ALA A 143 9.55 24.57 4.06
N ALA A 144 9.28 25.10 2.87
CA ALA A 144 8.06 24.80 2.13
C ALA A 144 8.32 24.38 0.67
N ILE A 145 7.56 23.40 0.21
CA ILE A 145 7.38 23.07 -1.21
C ILE A 145 5.89 23.27 -1.50
N ASP A 146 5.55 24.12 -2.46
CA ASP A 146 4.18 24.53 -2.77
C ASP A 146 3.90 24.35 -4.27
N VAL A 147 3.25 23.24 -4.57
CA VAL A 147 2.78 22.81 -5.90
C VAL A 147 1.25 22.92 -6.01
N SER A 148 0.58 23.62 -5.08
CA SER A 148 -0.88 23.83 -5.06
C SER A 148 -1.39 24.54 -6.32
N GLY A 149 -2.64 24.35 -6.75
CA GLY A 149 -3.21 25.17 -7.84
C GLY A 149 -4.41 24.59 -8.59
N ASP A 150 -4.76 25.21 -9.71
CA ASP A 150 -5.70 24.71 -10.74
C ASP A 150 -5.18 25.19 -12.11
N PRO A 151 -4.65 24.31 -12.97
CA PRO A 151 -3.97 23.07 -12.61
C PRO A 151 -2.86 23.30 -11.58
N SER A 152 -2.63 22.30 -10.74
CA SER A 152 -1.51 22.20 -9.81
C SER A 152 -0.14 22.23 -10.51
N GLY A 153 0.92 22.34 -9.72
CA GLY A 153 2.32 22.34 -10.17
C GLY A 153 3.02 21.01 -9.96
N PHE A 154 4.30 20.99 -10.34
CA PHE A 154 5.18 19.83 -10.21
C PHE A 154 6.50 20.21 -9.55
N VAL A 155 7.03 19.36 -8.65
CA VAL A 155 8.39 19.47 -8.10
C VAL A 155 9.13 18.13 -8.14
N GLU A 156 10.37 18.13 -8.63
CA GLU A 156 11.29 16.98 -8.61
C GLU A 156 12.54 17.31 -7.78
N LEU A 157 12.91 16.40 -6.89
CA LEU A 157 14.13 16.43 -6.09
C LEU A 157 14.96 15.18 -6.41
N GLN A 158 16.19 15.35 -6.91
CA GLN A 158 17.10 14.24 -7.19
C GLN A 158 18.40 14.37 -6.37
N ALA A 159 18.72 13.35 -5.56
CA ALA A 159 19.93 13.27 -4.74
C ALA A 159 20.83 12.10 -5.18
N GLY A 160 22.01 12.44 -5.72
CA GLY A 160 23.02 11.48 -6.17
C GLY A 160 23.97 10.97 -5.07
N GLY A 161 23.79 11.37 -3.81
CA GLY A 161 24.62 10.92 -2.69
C GLY A 161 23.92 11.07 -1.33
N ALA A 162 24.45 10.38 -0.33
CA ALA A 162 23.91 10.34 1.03
C ALA A 162 24.73 11.15 2.05
N ASP A 163 24.11 11.43 3.20
CA ASP A 163 24.79 11.87 4.42
C ASP A 163 25.43 10.70 5.20
N ALA A 164 25.99 10.99 6.38
CA ALA A 164 26.63 9.98 7.23
C ALA A 164 25.66 8.97 7.86
N SER A 165 24.34 9.20 7.75
CA SER A 165 23.27 8.30 8.19
C SER A 165 22.71 7.46 7.03
N GLY A 166 23.23 7.65 5.81
CA GLY A 166 22.73 6.99 4.60
C GLY A 166 21.56 7.71 3.93
N ILE A 167 21.17 8.91 4.37
CA ILE A 167 20.00 9.64 3.83
C ILE A 167 20.42 10.57 2.69
N GLY A 168 19.82 10.38 1.51
CA GLY A 168 20.00 11.24 0.33
C GLY A 168 19.03 12.42 0.31
N ILE A 169 17.75 12.17 0.59
CA ILE A 169 16.71 13.21 0.71
C ILE A 169 16.12 13.16 2.12
N ASN A 170 16.12 14.30 2.82
CA ASN A 170 15.59 14.44 4.17
C ASN A 170 14.49 15.51 4.22
N LEU A 171 13.24 15.08 4.35
CA LEU A 171 12.05 15.91 4.49
C LEU A 171 11.72 16.00 5.99
N VAL A 172 12.18 17.05 6.65
CA VAL A 172 12.21 17.12 8.13
C VAL A 172 10.89 17.61 8.73
N HIS A 173 10.51 17.05 9.89
CA HIS A 173 9.38 17.50 10.69
C HIS A 173 9.23 19.01 10.86
N GLY A 174 8.03 19.49 10.58
CA GLY A 174 7.67 20.91 10.53
C GLY A 174 8.08 21.62 9.23
N SER A 175 8.70 20.94 8.26
CA SER A 175 8.61 21.35 6.85
C SER A 175 7.28 20.89 6.25
N VAL A 176 6.86 21.52 5.15
CA VAL A 176 5.56 21.26 4.50
C VAL A 176 5.76 21.05 3.01
N LEU A 177 5.22 19.95 2.49
CA LEU A 177 5.02 19.70 1.06
C LEU A 177 3.52 19.86 0.81
N LYS A 178 3.14 20.87 0.03
CA LYS A 178 1.75 21.19 -0.24
C LYS A 178 1.46 21.19 -1.73
N GLY A 179 0.49 20.39 -2.15
CA GLY A 179 0.01 20.26 -3.52
C GLY A 179 -1.51 20.30 -3.60
N VAL A 180 -2.15 21.13 -2.78
CA VAL A 180 -3.61 21.15 -2.70
C VAL A 180 -4.24 21.78 -3.94
N GLY A 181 -5.26 21.13 -4.50
CA GLY A 181 -6.07 21.70 -5.57
C GLY A 181 -6.76 23.01 -5.14
N GLN A 182 -6.74 24.06 -5.96
CA GLN A 182 -7.25 25.39 -5.60
C GLN A 182 -8.12 26.01 -6.71
N SER A 183 -9.45 25.91 -6.57
CA SER A 183 -10.40 26.65 -7.40
C SER A 183 -10.62 28.08 -6.89
N SER A 184 -10.78 29.02 -7.81
CA SER A 184 -11.07 30.43 -7.53
C SER A 184 -12.55 30.82 -7.64
N PHE A 185 -13.44 29.88 -7.94
CA PHE A 185 -14.86 30.17 -8.12
C PHE A 185 -15.64 29.91 -6.83
N VAL A 186 -16.36 30.93 -6.35
CA VAL A 186 -17.18 30.88 -5.13
C VAL A 186 -18.47 30.04 -5.28
N ASP A 187 -18.78 29.55 -6.47
CA ASP A 187 -20.02 28.85 -6.79
C ASP A 187 -19.85 27.33 -6.94
N SER A 188 -20.75 26.63 -6.24
CA SER A 188 -21.30 25.27 -6.46
C SER A 188 -20.39 24.03 -6.55
N GLY A 189 -19.06 24.15 -6.56
CA GLY A 189 -18.18 22.98 -6.44
C GLY A 189 -18.22 22.04 -7.65
N ASP A 190 -18.49 22.58 -8.84
CA ASP A 190 -18.57 21.86 -10.12
C ASP A 190 -17.24 21.76 -10.88
N ARG A 191 -16.15 22.36 -10.36
CA ARG A 191 -14.84 22.39 -11.02
C ARG A 191 -13.89 21.36 -10.43
N PHE A 192 -13.13 20.71 -11.30
CA PHE A 192 -12.05 19.80 -10.95
C PHE A 192 -10.81 20.65 -10.61
N SER A 193 -10.21 20.40 -9.45
CA SER A 193 -8.95 21.02 -9.05
C SER A 193 -8.13 19.93 -8.38
N ASP A 194 -7.34 19.24 -9.19
CA ASP A 194 -6.61 18.05 -8.77
C ASP A 194 -5.44 18.42 -7.85
N GLY A 195 -4.95 17.44 -7.10
CA GLY A 195 -3.71 17.59 -6.35
C GLY A 195 -2.49 17.81 -7.27
N GLY A 196 -1.37 18.21 -6.69
CA GLY A 196 -0.10 18.38 -7.41
C GLY A 196 0.86 17.21 -7.21
N THR A 197 1.84 17.14 -8.10
CA THR A 197 2.83 16.05 -8.14
C THR A 197 4.12 16.45 -7.42
N VAL A 198 4.66 15.55 -6.59
CA VAL A 198 6.00 15.65 -6.00
C VAL A 198 6.78 14.36 -6.24
N VAL A 199 8.00 14.48 -6.78
CA VAL A 199 8.91 13.37 -7.03
C VAL A 199 10.18 13.53 -6.19
N ALA A 200 10.60 12.48 -5.48
CA ALA A 200 11.82 12.45 -4.67
C ALA A 200 12.67 11.20 -4.98
N PHE A 201 13.75 11.38 -5.73
CA PHE A 201 14.63 10.29 -6.17
C PHE A 201 16.03 10.36 -5.51
N ALA A 202 16.36 9.39 -4.66
CA ALA A 202 17.62 9.30 -3.94
C ALA A 202 18.52 8.16 -4.49
N SER A 203 19.14 8.35 -5.65
CA SER A 203 20.00 7.33 -6.27
C SER A 203 21.30 7.00 -5.53
N GLY A 204 21.65 7.75 -4.48
CA GLY A 204 22.83 7.53 -3.66
C GLY A 204 22.57 7.22 -2.19
N GLY A 205 21.31 6.97 -1.78
CA GLY A 205 20.94 6.67 -0.40
C GLY A 205 19.43 6.54 -0.17
N GLY A 206 19.01 6.57 1.09
CA GLY A 206 17.61 6.51 1.51
C GLY A 206 16.85 7.84 1.43
N VAL A 207 15.54 7.77 1.65
CA VAL A 207 14.66 8.93 1.84
C VAL A 207 14.05 8.88 3.24
N PHE A 208 14.25 9.94 4.02
CA PHE A 208 13.57 10.12 5.29
C PHE A 208 12.44 11.14 5.09
N GLU A 209 11.22 10.62 5.00
CA GLU A 209 9.98 11.37 5.00
C GLU A 209 9.57 11.56 6.47
N SER A 210 9.41 12.81 6.88
CA SER A 210 8.83 13.23 8.17
C SER A 210 8.20 14.61 8.07
N ALA A 211 7.79 15.06 6.89
CA ALA A 211 7.17 16.34 6.64
C ALA A 211 5.64 16.20 6.68
N ALA A 212 4.93 17.33 6.78
CA ALA A 212 3.51 17.31 6.45
C ALA A 212 3.36 17.28 4.93
N ILE A 213 2.99 16.13 4.36
CA ILE A 213 2.68 15.98 2.92
C ILE A 213 1.16 16.07 2.73
N ASP A 214 0.73 17.12 2.04
CA ASP A 214 -0.67 17.51 1.82
C ASP A 214 -0.92 17.80 0.33
N LEU A 215 -1.31 16.79 -0.42
CA LEU A 215 -1.52 16.78 -1.87
C LEU A 215 -3.01 16.61 -2.26
N HIS A 216 -3.96 16.89 -1.37
CA HIS A 216 -5.36 16.55 -1.62
C HIS A 216 -6.01 17.33 -2.78
N GLY A 217 -6.89 16.65 -3.50
CA GLY A 217 -7.79 17.21 -4.51
C GLY A 217 -8.91 18.04 -3.90
N SER A 218 -9.36 19.07 -4.61
CA SER A 218 -10.45 19.95 -4.17
C SER A 218 -11.65 19.93 -5.13
N ASN A 219 -12.82 20.27 -4.59
CA ASN A 219 -14.11 20.29 -5.32
C ASN A 219 -14.46 18.93 -5.93
N GLN A 220 -14.34 18.74 -7.25
CA GLN A 220 -14.46 17.44 -7.95
C GLN A 220 -13.10 16.87 -8.40
N GLY A 221 -11.98 17.51 -8.05
CA GLY A 221 -10.66 17.08 -8.46
C GLY A 221 -10.21 15.78 -7.80
N ALA A 222 -9.33 15.07 -8.49
CA ALA A 222 -8.65 13.88 -8.00
C ALA A 222 -7.53 14.22 -7.01
N GLY A 223 -7.05 13.23 -6.25
CA GLY A 223 -5.89 13.39 -5.39
C GLY A 223 -4.60 13.69 -6.17
N GLY A 224 -3.56 14.13 -5.45
CA GLY A 224 -2.24 14.37 -6.02
C GLY A 224 -1.40 13.10 -6.16
N GLU A 225 -0.14 13.29 -6.53
CA GLU A 225 0.79 12.22 -6.90
C GLU A 225 2.10 12.39 -6.11
N LEU A 226 2.54 11.32 -5.44
CA LEU A 226 3.81 11.29 -4.71
C LEU A 226 4.62 10.08 -5.14
N ASP A 227 5.74 10.34 -5.81
CA ASP A 227 6.71 9.31 -6.18
C ASP A 227 7.96 9.43 -5.30
N ILE A 228 8.31 8.36 -4.60
CA ILE A 228 9.56 8.27 -3.83
C ILE A 228 10.33 7.04 -4.29
N ALA A 229 11.54 7.22 -4.81
CA ALA A 229 12.40 6.10 -5.18
C ALA A 229 13.81 6.28 -4.60
N ALA A 230 14.36 5.24 -3.96
CA ALA A 230 15.60 5.33 -3.19
C ALA A 230 16.53 4.13 -3.36
N ALA A 231 17.83 4.40 -3.47
CA ALA A 231 18.89 3.38 -3.48
C ALA A 231 19.26 2.85 -2.07
N GLY A 232 18.42 3.14 -1.07
CA GLY A 232 18.51 2.63 0.29
C GLY A 232 17.15 2.71 0.96
N THR A 233 17.12 2.66 2.30
CA THR A 233 15.87 2.65 3.07
C THR A 233 14.99 3.88 2.84
N VAL A 234 13.69 3.67 2.63
CA VAL A 234 12.67 4.73 2.74
C VAL A 234 11.95 4.61 4.08
N THR A 235 11.69 5.74 4.73
CA THR A 235 10.88 5.79 5.95
C THR A 235 9.84 6.89 5.84
N VAL A 236 8.55 6.53 6.02
CA VAL A 236 7.40 7.43 6.14
C VAL A 236 7.09 7.60 7.63
N ALA A 237 7.46 8.76 8.19
CA ALA A 237 7.38 9.04 9.62
C ALA A 237 6.36 10.13 9.99
N ASP A 238 5.81 10.87 9.02
CA ASP A 238 4.60 11.67 9.17
C ASP A 238 3.51 11.24 8.16
N PRO A 239 2.25 11.68 8.30
CA PRO A 239 1.18 11.26 7.40
C PRO A 239 1.33 11.83 5.99
N ILE A 240 0.97 11.01 5.00
CA ILE A 240 0.82 11.40 3.60
C ILE A 240 -0.67 11.46 3.29
N ASP A 241 -1.16 12.66 2.97
CA ASP A 241 -2.52 12.89 2.46
C ASP A 241 -2.44 13.22 0.96
N ALA A 242 -2.89 12.30 0.13
CA ALA A 242 -3.13 12.51 -1.29
C ALA A 242 -4.59 12.17 -1.64
N THR A 243 -5.51 12.52 -0.74
CA THR A 243 -6.93 12.19 -0.89
C THR A 243 -7.59 12.92 -2.07
N GLY A 244 -8.56 12.25 -2.68
CA GLY A 244 -9.45 12.82 -3.68
C GLY A 244 -10.46 13.78 -3.07
N GLY A 245 -10.82 14.81 -3.84
CA GLY A 245 -11.94 15.67 -3.50
C GLY A 245 -13.27 14.97 -3.81
N GLY A 246 -13.92 15.44 -4.87
CA GLY A 246 -15.16 14.87 -5.41
C GLY A 246 -14.92 13.82 -6.51
N GLY A 247 -13.69 13.79 -7.02
CA GLY A 247 -13.20 12.78 -7.95
C GLY A 247 -12.40 11.70 -7.20
N ASP A 248 -11.59 11.00 -7.96
CA ASP A 248 -10.90 9.80 -7.50
C ASP A 248 -9.76 10.12 -6.53
N GLY A 249 -9.30 9.09 -5.82
CA GLY A 249 -8.10 9.16 -4.99
C GLY A 249 -6.83 9.56 -5.73
N GLY A 250 -5.78 9.87 -4.97
CA GLY A 250 -4.45 10.15 -5.51
C GLY A 250 -3.62 8.89 -5.76
N ILE A 251 -2.33 9.11 -6.00
CA ILE A 251 -1.34 8.05 -6.24
C ILE A 251 -0.16 8.26 -5.30
N VAL A 252 0.28 7.19 -4.62
CA VAL A 252 1.50 7.18 -3.82
C VAL A 252 2.31 5.94 -4.20
N ASP A 253 3.43 6.14 -4.89
CA ASP A 253 4.40 5.10 -5.25
C ASP A 253 5.68 5.27 -4.42
N ILE A 254 6.12 4.22 -3.74
CA ILE A 254 7.32 4.21 -2.92
C ILE A 254 8.19 2.97 -3.21
N GLU A 255 9.29 3.20 -3.91
CA GLU A 255 10.35 2.22 -4.20
C GLU A 255 11.55 2.38 -3.26
N ALA A 256 11.85 1.36 -2.47
CA ALA A 256 13.09 1.25 -1.69
C ALA A 256 13.96 0.08 -2.21
N ALA A 257 15.22 0.35 -2.54
CA ALA A 257 16.17 -0.73 -2.84
C ALA A 257 16.41 -1.61 -1.60
N ASP A 258 16.61 -1.01 -0.42
CA ASP A 258 16.71 -1.72 0.86
C ASP A 258 15.31 -1.96 1.49
N ALA A 259 14.98 -1.25 2.57
CA ALA A 259 13.77 -1.46 3.36
C ALA A 259 12.79 -0.29 3.25
N LEU A 260 11.51 -0.58 3.46
CA LEU A 260 10.44 0.41 3.52
C LEU A 260 9.73 0.31 4.89
N LEU A 261 9.79 1.40 5.66
CA LEU A 261 9.12 1.53 6.95
C LEU A 261 8.02 2.59 6.86
N VAL A 262 6.78 2.18 7.09
CA VAL A 262 5.61 3.08 7.16
C VAL A 262 5.12 3.13 8.60
N ALA A 263 5.35 4.24 9.29
CA ALA A 263 4.98 4.45 10.70
C ALA A 263 3.72 5.34 10.89
N LYS A 264 3.16 5.83 9.78
CA LYS A 264 2.04 6.77 9.72
C LYS A 264 1.11 6.47 8.56
N ALA A 265 -0.05 7.10 8.56
CA ALA A 265 -1.08 6.86 7.55
C ALA A 265 -0.64 7.37 6.18
N ILE A 266 -0.91 6.56 5.15
CA ILE A 266 -0.94 6.96 3.75
C ILE A 266 -2.42 6.89 3.35
N ASP A 267 -3.00 8.02 2.94
CA ASP A 267 -4.41 8.14 2.61
C ASP A 267 -4.57 8.69 1.18
N VAL A 268 -5.02 7.82 0.27
CA VAL A 268 -5.36 8.14 -1.12
C VAL A 268 -6.86 7.96 -1.38
N SER A 269 -7.69 8.02 -0.35
CA SER A 269 -9.14 7.83 -0.48
C SER A 269 -9.81 8.99 -1.26
N SER A 270 -10.87 8.71 -2.03
CA SER A 270 -11.83 9.74 -2.41
C SER A 270 -12.65 10.15 -1.18
N THR A 271 -12.89 11.45 -0.98
CA THR A 271 -13.56 11.93 0.25
C THR A 271 -15.04 12.27 0.08
N ARG A 272 -15.51 12.45 -1.16
CA ARG A 272 -16.91 12.77 -1.51
C ARG A 272 -17.15 12.61 -3.02
N GLY A 273 -18.39 12.81 -3.46
CA GLY A 273 -18.72 13.04 -4.88
C GLY A 273 -19.01 11.78 -5.68
N GLY A 274 -18.55 10.62 -5.21
CA GLY A 274 -18.71 9.33 -5.89
C GLY A 274 -17.45 8.87 -6.64
N GLY A 275 -16.30 9.47 -6.35
CA GLY A 275 -15.01 9.04 -6.89
C GLY A 275 -14.52 7.71 -6.29
N PHE A 276 -13.68 7.04 -7.07
CA PHE A 276 -13.02 5.77 -6.71
C PHE A 276 -11.86 6.00 -5.73
N GLY A 277 -11.47 4.98 -4.98
CA GLY A 277 -10.22 5.01 -4.21
C GLY A 277 -8.98 5.12 -5.12
N GLY A 278 -7.89 5.65 -4.57
CA GLY A 278 -6.62 5.84 -5.31
C GLY A 278 -5.72 4.59 -5.36
N SER A 279 -4.43 4.78 -5.67
CA SER A 279 -3.42 3.72 -5.64
C SER A 279 -2.34 3.97 -4.58
N ILE A 280 -1.97 2.92 -3.85
CA ILE A 280 -0.79 2.88 -2.98
C ILE A 280 0.08 1.71 -3.45
N ASP A 281 1.28 2.02 -3.92
CA ASP A 281 2.22 1.05 -4.49
C ASP A 281 3.52 1.10 -3.68
N LEU A 282 3.87 0.01 -2.99
CA LEU A 282 4.94 -0.02 -1.98
C LEU A 282 5.91 -1.17 -2.24
N TYR A 283 7.10 -0.85 -2.73
CA TYR A 283 8.14 -1.81 -3.11
C TYR A 283 9.38 -1.71 -2.20
N ALA A 284 9.86 -2.85 -1.71
CA ALA A 284 11.13 -2.96 -0.98
C ALA A 284 12.02 -4.08 -1.55
N GLY A 285 13.34 -4.00 -1.38
CA GLY A 285 14.24 -5.06 -1.81
C GLY A 285 14.44 -5.14 -3.33
N LEU A 286 14.32 -4.02 -4.05
CA LEU A 286 14.48 -3.99 -5.51
C LEU A 286 15.92 -4.28 -5.97
N ASP A 287 16.91 -4.27 -5.07
CA ASP A 287 18.27 -4.68 -5.40
C ASP A 287 18.48 -6.21 -5.30
N GLU A 288 18.26 -6.91 -6.42
CA GLU A 288 18.61 -8.33 -6.59
C GLU A 288 20.05 -8.65 -6.14
N THR A 289 20.94 -7.65 -6.18
CA THR A 289 22.24 -7.65 -5.52
C THR A 289 22.29 -6.57 -4.45
N GLY A 290 21.82 -6.91 -3.24
CA GLY A 290 21.90 -6.09 -2.03
C GLY A 290 23.17 -5.23 -1.96
N VAL A 291 23.01 -3.93 -1.73
CA VAL A 291 24.11 -2.98 -1.51
C VAL A 291 25.18 -3.57 -0.56
N PRO A 292 26.49 -3.37 -0.78
CA PRO A 292 27.54 -4.10 -0.06
C PRO A 292 27.47 -4.00 1.48
N GLY A 293 26.77 -4.95 2.11
CA GLY A 293 26.53 -5.01 3.56
C GLY A 293 25.06 -4.94 3.99
N GLY A 294 24.10 -4.73 3.08
CA GLY A 294 22.66 -4.77 3.35
C GLY A 294 22.11 -6.22 3.47
N PRO A 295 20.94 -6.42 4.11
CA PRO A 295 20.23 -7.69 4.06
C PRO A 295 19.67 -7.91 2.66
N SER A 296 19.99 -9.03 2.02
CA SER A 296 19.46 -9.37 0.69
C SER A 296 17.94 -9.34 0.67
N GLY A 297 17.38 -8.63 -0.31
CA GLY A 297 15.95 -8.62 -0.59
C GLY A 297 15.09 -7.68 0.26
N GLY A 298 15.70 -6.83 1.09
CA GLY A 298 14.96 -5.78 1.79
C GLY A 298 13.91 -6.27 2.79
N ALA A 299 13.05 -5.35 3.25
CA ALA A 299 11.91 -5.68 4.10
C ALA A 299 10.87 -4.55 4.08
N PHE A 300 9.59 -4.92 4.11
CA PHE A 300 8.49 -3.98 4.36
C PHE A 300 8.00 -4.07 5.80
N THR A 301 7.77 -2.94 6.45
CA THR A 301 7.13 -2.89 7.77
C THR A 301 6.10 -1.76 7.87
N LEU A 302 4.85 -2.13 8.17
CA LEU A 302 3.79 -1.21 8.59
C LEU A 302 3.72 -1.21 10.12
N ASP A 303 4.16 -0.13 10.77
CA ASP A 303 4.17 -0.02 12.24
C ASP A 303 2.97 0.77 12.77
N MET A 304 1.93 0.03 13.16
CA MET A 304 0.69 0.62 13.68
C MET A 304 0.83 1.23 15.08
N ALA A 305 1.98 1.08 15.77
CA ALA A 305 2.20 1.65 17.11
C ALA A 305 1.98 3.17 17.16
N THR A 306 2.28 3.86 16.06
CA THR A 306 2.16 5.33 15.92
C THR A 306 1.02 5.77 15.00
N GLY A 307 0.14 4.85 14.60
CA GLY A 307 -1.01 5.11 13.73
C GLY A 307 -0.72 4.98 12.23
N ALA A 308 0.10 4.00 11.84
CA ALA A 308 0.21 3.60 10.44
C ALA A 308 -1.08 2.93 9.94
N SER A 309 -1.47 3.22 8.70
CA SER A 309 -2.56 2.58 7.96
C SER A 309 -2.42 2.91 6.48
N LEU A 310 -2.81 2.01 5.60
CA LEU A 310 -2.91 2.25 4.16
C LEU A 310 -4.40 2.39 3.81
N LYS A 311 -4.79 3.44 3.09
CA LYS A 311 -6.19 3.68 2.75
C LYS A 311 -6.39 4.15 1.32
N ALA A 312 -7.36 3.54 0.66
CA ALA A 312 -7.81 3.94 -0.66
C ALA A 312 -9.34 3.73 -0.76
N ASP A 313 -10.12 4.46 0.04
CA ASP A 313 -11.58 4.31 0.03
C ASP A 313 -12.22 5.04 -1.15
N GLY A 314 -13.26 4.43 -1.74
CA GLY A 314 -14.22 5.08 -2.61
C GLY A 314 -15.23 5.90 -1.80
N SER A 315 -15.90 6.85 -2.46
CA SER A 315 -16.78 7.80 -1.78
C SER A 315 -18.24 7.76 -2.27
N ASP A 316 -19.11 8.46 -1.53
CA ASP A 316 -20.52 8.60 -1.87
C ASP A 316 -20.82 9.90 -2.63
N GLY A 317 -21.58 9.77 -3.70
CA GLY A 317 -22.06 10.88 -4.54
C GLY A 317 -23.58 10.95 -4.68
N PRO A 318 -24.12 11.94 -5.41
CA PRO A 318 -25.57 12.11 -5.57
C PRO A 318 -26.19 11.07 -6.51
N GLY A 319 -26.49 9.86 -6.00
CA GLY A 319 -27.13 8.78 -6.74
C GLY A 319 -26.20 7.65 -7.20
N TRP A 320 -24.93 7.69 -6.80
CA TRP A 320 -23.89 6.71 -7.13
C TRP A 320 -22.81 6.69 -6.03
N SER A 321 -21.96 5.67 -6.05
CA SER A 321 -20.81 5.51 -5.16
C SER A 321 -19.62 5.03 -6.00
N GLY A 322 -18.40 5.43 -5.65
CA GLY A 322 -17.19 4.90 -6.27
C GLY A 322 -16.74 3.61 -5.56
N ASP A 323 -16.02 2.76 -6.27
CA ASP A 323 -15.43 1.53 -5.71
C ASP A 323 -14.18 1.86 -4.87
N GLY A 324 -13.76 0.93 -4.01
CA GLY A 324 -12.47 1.01 -3.33
C GLY A 324 -11.30 0.97 -4.31
N GLY A 325 -10.15 1.50 -3.87
CA GLY A 325 -8.92 1.61 -4.65
C GLY A 325 -7.99 0.41 -4.51
N TYR A 326 -6.71 0.62 -4.83
CA TYR A 326 -5.71 -0.42 -4.91
C TYR A 326 -4.57 -0.20 -3.90
N VAL A 327 -4.12 -1.27 -3.25
CA VAL A 327 -2.94 -1.28 -2.37
C VAL A 327 -2.05 -2.46 -2.75
N SER A 328 -0.84 -2.19 -3.24
CA SER A 328 0.21 -3.19 -3.49
C SER A 328 1.34 -3.06 -2.47
N VAL A 329 1.75 -4.19 -1.89
CA VAL A 329 2.91 -4.28 -1.00
C VAL A 329 3.80 -5.44 -1.43
N SER A 330 4.94 -5.14 -2.03
CA SER A 330 5.89 -6.14 -2.51
C SER A 330 7.26 -5.99 -1.85
N ALA A 331 7.86 -7.10 -1.41
CA ALA A 331 9.23 -7.09 -0.89
C ALA A 331 9.96 -8.40 -1.14
N ARG A 332 11.21 -8.39 -1.61
CA ARG A 332 12.04 -9.60 -1.78
C ARG A 332 12.54 -10.21 -0.45
N GLY A 333 11.81 -9.97 0.63
CA GLY A 333 12.17 -10.24 2.01
C GLY A 333 10.93 -10.08 2.89
N ARG A 334 11.09 -9.96 4.21
CA ARG A 334 9.93 -10.01 5.12
C ARG A 334 8.97 -8.83 4.89
N ILE A 335 7.68 -9.14 4.77
CA ILE A 335 6.56 -8.21 4.87
C ILE A 335 5.90 -8.42 6.25
N GLN A 336 5.78 -7.37 7.05
CA GLN A 336 5.14 -7.46 8.36
C GLN A 336 4.31 -6.23 8.70
N PHE A 337 3.08 -6.43 9.15
CA PHE A 337 2.26 -5.40 9.79
C PHE A 337 2.36 -5.64 11.30
N ILE A 338 2.84 -4.67 12.08
CA ILE A 338 3.19 -4.87 13.50
C ILE A 338 2.46 -3.90 14.42
N ASN A 339 2.44 -4.23 15.72
CA ASN A 339 1.87 -3.39 16.78
C ASN A 339 0.40 -3.00 16.56
N ALA A 340 -0.40 -3.94 16.04
CA ALA A 340 -1.82 -3.75 15.74
C ALA A 340 -2.61 -3.17 16.93
N GLY A 341 -3.23 -2.01 16.69
CA GLY A 341 -4.30 -1.49 17.53
C GLY A 341 -5.65 -2.13 17.20
N SER A 342 -6.73 -1.43 17.48
CA SER A 342 -8.11 -1.83 17.09
C SER A 342 -8.58 -1.20 15.77
N GLY A 343 -7.67 -0.60 15.00
CA GLY A 343 -7.98 0.02 13.70
C GLY A 343 -7.64 -0.91 12.54
N ALA A 344 -8.16 -0.59 11.35
CA ALA A 344 -7.74 -1.25 10.12
C ALA A 344 -6.29 -0.89 9.78
N ALA A 345 -5.52 -1.89 9.37
CA ALA A 345 -4.19 -1.74 8.81
C ALA A 345 -4.29 -1.32 7.33
N VAL A 346 -5.27 -1.89 6.61
CA VAL A 346 -5.61 -1.57 5.23
C VAL A 346 -7.13 -1.36 5.14
N HIS A 347 -7.56 -0.29 4.48
CA HIS A 347 -8.96 0.06 4.27
C HIS A 347 -9.15 0.49 2.81
N VAL A 348 -9.93 -0.29 2.05
CA VAL A 348 -10.19 -0.08 0.62
C VAL A 348 -11.68 -0.30 0.35
N ASP A 349 -12.52 0.39 1.10
CA ASP A 349 -13.98 0.24 1.00
C ASP A 349 -14.54 0.96 -0.23
N GLY A 350 -15.63 0.42 -0.79
CA GLY A 350 -16.48 1.16 -1.70
C GLY A 350 -17.35 2.19 -0.97
N GLY A 351 -17.80 3.21 -1.69
CA GLY A 351 -18.71 4.22 -1.15
C GLY A 351 -20.00 3.58 -0.62
N SER A 352 -20.34 3.84 0.64
CA SER A 352 -21.31 3.06 1.40
C SER A 352 -22.78 3.14 0.94
N SER A 353 -23.17 4.14 0.15
CA SER A 353 -24.57 4.53 -0.05
C SER A 353 -25.27 3.88 -1.24
N TYR A 354 -24.54 3.45 -2.28
CA TYR A 354 -25.13 2.92 -3.52
C TYR A 354 -24.57 1.55 -3.90
N ASP A 355 -24.37 1.32 -5.20
CA ASP A 355 -23.76 0.14 -5.82
C ASP A 355 -22.28 0.46 -6.05
N SER A 356 -21.37 -0.27 -5.39
CA SER A 356 -19.92 -0.05 -5.41
C SER A 356 -19.17 -1.29 -4.93
N GLY A 357 -18.06 -1.64 -5.55
CA GLY A 357 -17.16 -2.71 -5.11
C GLY A 357 -16.27 -2.30 -3.94
N GLY A 358 -15.88 -3.27 -3.12
CA GLY A 358 -14.63 -3.15 -2.36
C GLY A 358 -13.44 -3.09 -3.32
N GLY A 359 -12.35 -2.46 -2.88
CA GLY A 359 -11.08 -2.39 -3.59
C GLY A 359 -10.22 -3.63 -3.37
N SER A 360 -8.92 -3.53 -3.66
CA SER A 360 -8.01 -4.67 -3.65
C SER A 360 -6.74 -4.45 -2.84
N LEU A 361 -6.25 -5.52 -2.23
CA LEU A 361 -4.93 -5.59 -1.57
C LEU A 361 -4.11 -6.73 -2.15
N TYR A 362 -2.95 -6.39 -2.72
CA TYR A 362 -1.96 -7.34 -3.22
C TYR A 362 -0.73 -7.35 -2.29
N VAL A 363 -0.28 -8.53 -1.86
CA VAL A 363 0.93 -8.69 -1.04
C VAL A 363 1.82 -9.79 -1.60
N ASP A 364 3.03 -9.48 -2.05
CA ASP A 364 3.98 -10.47 -2.59
C ASP A 364 5.37 -10.39 -1.94
N SER A 365 5.82 -11.52 -1.39
CA SER A 365 7.17 -11.70 -0.85
C SER A 365 7.98 -12.82 -1.50
N THR A 366 7.61 -13.22 -2.71
CA THR A 366 8.23 -14.31 -3.47
C THR A 366 9.40 -13.83 -4.34
N ASP A 367 10.23 -14.78 -4.76
CA ASP A 367 11.10 -14.64 -5.93
C ASP A 367 10.55 -15.39 -7.16
N SER A 368 11.31 -15.45 -8.25
CA SER A 368 10.88 -16.09 -9.49
C SER A 368 10.87 -17.64 -9.47
N ASP A 369 11.34 -18.28 -8.39
CA ASP A 369 11.38 -19.75 -8.27
C ASP A 369 10.35 -20.25 -7.25
N LEU A 370 9.09 -20.38 -7.68
CA LEU A 370 7.95 -20.83 -6.87
C LEU A 370 8.17 -22.17 -6.13
N PHE A 371 9.11 -23.00 -6.56
CA PHE A 371 9.34 -24.35 -6.03
C PHE A 371 10.61 -24.46 -5.17
N HIS A 372 11.34 -23.37 -4.96
CA HIS A 372 12.49 -23.31 -4.07
C HIS A 372 12.32 -22.21 -3.02
N ILE A 373 12.94 -22.36 -1.84
CA ILE A 373 13.00 -21.28 -0.84
C ILE A 373 14.41 -20.73 -0.76
N GLY A 374 14.64 -19.61 -1.45
CA GLY A 374 15.90 -18.91 -1.54
C GLY A 374 16.16 -17.90 -0.40
N PRO A 375 17.18 -17.04 -0.56
CA PRO A 375 17.43 -15.89 0.31
C PRO A 375 16.45 -14.73 0.08
N LEU A 376 15.87 -14.61 -1.12
CA LEU A 376 14.94 -13.55 -1.52
C LEU A 376 13.47 -13.88 -1.21
N ASP A 377 13.25 -14.90 -0.38
CA ASP A 377 11.94 -15.39 0.00
C ASP A 377 11.54 -14.93 1.41
N GLY A 378 10.57 -14.02 1.45
CA GLY A 378 10.06 -13.39 2.66
C GLY A 378 9.06 -14.24 3.44
N ASP A 379 8.97 -13.98 4.74
CA ASP A 379 7.75 -14.27 5.50
C ASP A 379 6.75 -13.12 5.30
N VAL A 380 5.46 -13.44 5.25
CA VAL A 380 4.37 -12.46 5.29
C VAL A 380 3.63 -12.62 6.63
N VAL A 381 3.59 -11.55 7.43
CA VAL A 381 2.89 -11.53 8.72
C VAL A 381 1.93 -10.36 8.79
N LEU A 382 0.63 -10.64 8.63
CA LEU A 382 -0.43 -9.64 8.67
C LEU A 382 -1.06 -9.61 10.06
N ASN A 383 -1.07 -8.44 10.69
CA ASN A 383 -1.83 -8.15 11.92
C ASN A 383 -2.71 -6.92 11.66
N GLY A 384 -3.76 -6.74 12.47
CA GLY A 384 -4.73 -5.63 12.34
C GLY A 384 -6.06 -6.10 11.80
N VAL A 385 -6.74 -5.23 11.05
CA VAL A 385 -7.92 -5.58 10.24
C VAL A 385 -7.65 -5.15 8.80
N ILE A 386 -8.07 -5.97 7.83
CA ILE A 386 -8.10 -5.63 6.41
C ILE A 386 -9.58 -5.53 6.04
N HIS A 387 -9.98 -4.40 5.46
CA HIS A 387 -11.37 -4.08 5.19
C HIS A 387 -11.50 -3.62 3.73
N ALA A 388 -12.29 -4.36 2.95
CA ALA A 388 -12.52 -4.14 1.53
C ALA A 388 -14.01 -4.42 1.21
N VAL A 389 -14.89 -3.63 1.83
CA VAL A 389 -16.34 -3.86 1.85
C VAL A 389 -17.03 -3.04 0.76
N GLY A 390 -17.99 -3.66 0.07
CA GLY A 390 -18.79 -2.99 -0.97
C GLY A 390 -19.93 -2.12 -0.42
N GLY A 391 -20.62 -1.45 -1.33
CA GLY A 391 -21.77 -0.60 -1.03
C GLY A 391 -22.93 -1.32 -0.34
N ARG A 392 -23.91 -0.54 0.16
CA ARG A 392 -25.04 -1.09 0.95
C ARG A 392 -26.32 -1.29 0.14
N LEU A 393 -26.39 -0.81 -1.11
CA LEU A 393 -27.54 -0.98 -2.01
C LEU A 393 -27.21 -1.82 -3.25
N GLY A 394 -25.94 -2.15 -3.46
CA GLY A 394 -25.37 -3.00 -4.50
C GLY A 394 -23.92 -3.31 -4.13
N GLY A 395 -23.11 -3.77 -5.07
CA GLY A 395 -21.68 -3.95 -4.86
C GLY A 395 -21.22 -5.38 -4.60
N PHE A 396 -19.97 -5.61 -4.95
CA PHE A 396 -19.21 -6.82 -4.63
C PHE A 396 -18.32 -6.55 -3.40
N GLY A 397 -17.87 -7.59 -2.72
CA GLY A 397 -16.72 -7.47 -1.82
C GLY A 397 -15.45 -7.12 -2.62
N GLY A 398 -14.38 -6.83 -1.89
CA GLY A 398 -13.05 -6.63 -2.48
C GLY A 398 -12.32 -7.92 -2.84
N ASP A 399 -11.02 -7.78 -3.03
CA ASP A 399 -10.11 -8.84 -3.46
C ASP A 399 -8.77 -8.74 -2.70
N VAL A 400 -8.35 -9.79 -1.99
CA VAL A 400 -7.07 -9.87 -1.29
C VAL A 400 -6.27 -11.06 -1.84
N GLU A 401 -5.13 -10.76 -2.44
CA GLU A 401 -4.17 -11.76 -2.94
C GLU A 401 -2.87 -11.73 -2.11
N LEU A 402 -2.46 -12.88 -1.57
CA LEU A 402 -1.31 -13.00 -0.65
C LEU A 402 -0.30 -14.07 -1.08
N PHE A 403 0.90 -13.67 -1.49
CA PHE A 403 1.98 -14.56 -1.92
C PHE A 403 3.16 -14.52 -0.95
N ALA A 404 3.40 -15.63 -0.24
CA ALA A 404 4.49 -15.75 0.73
C ALA A 404 5.63 -16.63 0.23
N GLY A 405 6.79 -16.03 -0.01
CA GLY A 405 8.04 -16.71 -0.37
C GLY A 405 8.51 -17.74 0.65
N ARG A 406 8.09 -17.65 1.91
CA ARG A 406 8.49 -18.58 2.98
C ARG A 406 7.34 -19.05 3.86
N THR A 407 6.81 -18.19 4.73
CA THR A 407 5.66 -18.52 5.57
C THR A 407 4.62 -17.40 5.54
N LEU A 408 3.34 -17.78 5.52
CA LEU A 408 2.22 -16.83 5.62
C LEU A 408 1.56 -16.96 7.00
N THR A 409 1.46 -15.86 7.73
CA THR A 409 0.67 -15.76 8.96
C THR A 409 -0.33 -14.63 8.87
N VAL A 410 -1.60 -14.98 8.71
CA VAL A 410 -2.72 -14.04 8.73
C VAL A 410 -3.31 -14.02 10.14
N ASN A 411 -2.86 -13.09 10.99
CA ASN A 411 -3.52 -12.80 12.27
C ASN A 411 -4.63 -11.75 12.11
N SER A 412 -4.66 -11.02 10.99
CA SER A 412 -5.69 -10.03 10.69
C SER A 412 -7.06 -10.68 10.48
N ASP A 413 -8.11 -10.06 11.01
CA ASP A 413 -9.44 -10.28 10.46
C ASP A 413 -9.48 -9.62 9.06
N ILE A 414 -9.92 -10.37 8.04
CA ILE A 414 -10.11 -9.91 6.66
C ILE A 414 -11.61 -9.88 6.38
N VAL A 415 -12.13 -8.72 5.94
CA VAL A 415 -13.56 -8.48 5.78
C VAL A 415 -13.84 -7.87 4.40
N GLU A 416 -14.51 -8.65 3.55
CA GLU A 416 -14.78 -8.34 2.15
C GLU A 416 -16.25 -8.61 1.80
N ASN A 417 -17.12 -8.04 2.60
CA ASN A 417 -18.55 -8.30 2.52
C ASN A 417 -19.18 -7.48 1.39
N GLY A 418 -20.14 -8.07 0.65
CA GLY A 418 -20.83 -7.41 -0.47
C GLY A 418 -22.33 -7.75 -0.55
N VAL A 419 -23.06 -7.04 -1.41
CA VAL A 419 -24.54 -7.15 -1.53
C VAL A 419 -24.96 -7.95 -2.77
N LEU A 420 -24.17 -7.92 -3.84
CA LEU A 420 -24.40 -8.69 -5.07
C LEU A 420 -23.62 -10.02 -5.04
N PHE A 421 -22.34 -9.95 -4.69
CA PHE A 421 -21.41 -11.09 -4.47
C PHE A 421 -20.69 -10.86 -3.14
N GLY A 422 -20.07 -11.91 -2.59
CA GLY A 422 -19.12 -11.77 -1.48
C GLY A 422 -17.79 -11.13 -1.94
N GLY A 423 -16.72 -11.42 -1.21
CA GLY A 423 -15.34 -11.08 -1.58
C GLY A 423 -14.56 -12.27 -2.14
N ILE A 424 -13.27 -12.09 -2.38
CA ILE A 424 -12.33 -13.11 -2.84
C ILE A 424 -11.03 -12.95 -2.07
N VAL A 425 -10.68 -13.95 -1.24
CA VAL A 425 -9.36 -14.03 -0.61
C VAL A 425 -8.59 -15.20 -1.21
N SER A 426 -7.48 -14.92 -1.90
CA SER A 426 -6.56 -15.93 -2.38
C SER A 426 -5.21 -15.84 -1.66
N ALA A 427 -4.58 -16.98 -1.37
CA ALA A 427 -3.25 -16.98 -0.78
C ALA A 427 -2.44 -18.22 -1.13
N GLU A 428 -1.16 -17.99 -1.44
CA GLU A 428 -0.16 -19.02 -1.68
C GLU A 428 1.03 -18.88 -0.72
N SER A 429 1.57 -20.01 -0.26
CA SER A 429 2.81 -20.04 0.51
C SER A 429 3.73 -21.16 0.06
N LYS A 430 5.01 -20.81 -0.19
CA LYS A 430 6.06 -21.80 -0.46
C LYS A 430 6.25 -22.77 0.71
N GLY A 431 6.03 -22.31 1.94
CA GLY A 431 6.06 -23.11 3.16
C GLY A 431 4.73 -23.10 3.91
N ALA A 432 4.78 -22.87 5.22
CA ALA A 432 3.63 -23.04 6.10
C ALA A 432 2.71 -21.82 6.11
N MET A 433 1.42 -22.08 6.30
CA MET A 433 0.37 -21.07 6.34
C MET A 433 -0.48 -21.20 7.62
N LEU A 434 -0.72 -20.08 8.29
CA LEU A 434 -1.55 -19.98 9.49
C LEU A 434 -2.62 -18.91 9.32
N LEU A 435 -3.89 -19.32 9.31
CA LEU A 435 -5.07 -18.45 9.29
C LEU A 435 -5.60 -18.30 10.73
N ASN A 436 -5.16 -17.24 11.42
CA ASN A 436 -5.40 -16.97 12.85
C ASN A 436 -6.21 -15.68 13.12
N GLY A 437 -6.57 -14.94 12.08
CA GLY A 437 -7.72 -14.02 12.05
C GLY A 437 -8.88 -14.59 11.22
N THR A 438 -10.06 -14.00 11.36
CA THR A 438 -11.29 -14.42 10.67
C THR A 438 -11.25 -13.98 9.22
N ILE A 439 -11.62 -14.87 8.30
CA ILE A 439 -11.85 -14.53 6.89
C ILE A 439 -13.36 -14.44 6.69
N ASP A 440 -13.86 -13.24 6.38
CA ASP A 440 -15.28 -12.96 6.18
C ASP A 440 -15.50 -12.34 4.80
N VAL A 441 -15.90 -13.18 3.84
CA VAL A 441 -16.13 -12.84 2.43
C VAL A 441 -17.60 -13.05 2.06
N HIS A 442 -18.53 -12.99 3.03
CA HIS A 442 -19.90 -13.45 2.82
C HIS A 442 -20.78 -12.43 2.08
N GLY A 443 -21.81 -12.96 1.42
CA GLY A 443 -22.88 -12.14 0.85
C GLY A 443 -23.86 -11.66 1.93
N THR A 444 -24.07 -10.35 2.03
CA THR A 444 -24.72 -9.70 3.19
C THR A 444 -26.25 -9.66 3.18
N VAL A 445 -26.91 -10.01 2.07
CA VAL A 445 -28.38 -9.89 1.91
C VAL A 445 -29.01 -11.19 1.45
N ALA A 446 -30.32 -11.33 1.54
CA ALA A 446 -31.00 -12.58 1.16
C ALA A 446 -30.76 -13.00 -0.31
N THR A 447 -30.40 -12.08 -1.21
CA THR A 447 -30.19 -12.35 -2.65
C THR A 447 -28.72 -12.39 -3.09
N SER A 448 -27.76 -12.09 -2.21
CA SER A 448 -26.34 -12.04 -2.57
C SER A 448 -25.80 -13.42 -2.93
N ALA A 449 -24.94 -13.48 -3.94
CA ALA A 449 -24.11 -14.65 -4.20
C ALA A 449 -23.08 -14.85 -3.05
N PRO A 450 -22.45 -16.04 -2.95
CA PRO A 450 -21.39 -16.30 -1.97
C PRO A 450 -20.12 -15.52 -2.31
N GLY A 451 -19.10 -15.60 -1.44
CA GLY A 451 -17.72 -15.20 -1.75
C GLY A 451 -16.84 -16.41 -2.06
N ALA A 452 -15.56 -16.19 -2.34
CA ALA A 452 -14.58 -17.23 -2.59
C ALA A 452 -13.41 -17.15 -1.60
N ALA A 453 -12.78 -18.29 -1.30
CA ALA A 453 -11.54 -18.29 -0.55
C ALA A 453 -10.64 -19.46 -0.98
N ASP A 454 -9.40 -19.17 -1.40
CA ASP A 454 -8.43 -20.15 -1.89
C ASP A 454 -7.12 -20.05 -1.09
N PHE A 455 -6.66 -21.16 -0.54
CA PHE A 455 -5.46 -21.23 0.29
C PHE A 455 -4.59 -22.43 -0.06
N VAL A 456 -3.39 -22.17 -0.60
CA VAL A 456 -2.41 -23.21 -0.98
C VAL A 456 -1.11 -23.05 -0.19
N ALA A 457 -0.70 -24.10 0.53
CA ALA A 457 0.52 -24.12 1.32
C ALA A 457 1.47 -25.26 0.91
N GLY A 458 2.78 -25.02 1.04
CA GLY A 458 3.82 -26.03 0.81
C GLY A 458 4.21 -26.22 -0.66
N LEU A 459 4.23 -25.15 -1.46
CA LEU A 459 4.70 -25.19 -2.85
C LEU A 459 6.20 -25.54 -2.97
N ALA A 460 7.00 -25.32 -1.92
CA ALA A 460 8.44 -25.61 -1.87
C ALA A 460 8.90 -26.31 -0.57
N GLN A 461 7.99 -26.68 0.33
CA GLN A 461 8.29 -27.48 1.53
C GLN A 461 7.18 -28.48 1.85
N GLY A 462 7.54 -29.72 2.16
CA GLY A 462 6.64 -30.77 2.60
C GLY A 462 6.45 -30.87 4.12
N GLY A 463 5.63 -31.84 4.53
CA GLY A 463 5.38 -32.17 5.93
C GLY A 463 4.84 -30.99 6.76
N ALA A 464 5.46 -30.73 7.92
CA ALA A 464 5.12 -29.59 8.77
C ALA A 464 5.63 -28.24 8.23
N GLY A 465 6.60 -28.27 7.30
CA GLY A 465 7.10 -27.07 6.62
C GLY A 465 6.13 -26.52 5.58
N GLY A 466 5.22 -27.36 5.06
CA GLY A 466 4.13 -26.99 4.15
C GLY A 466 2.73 -27.18 4.75
N ALA A 467 2.57 -26.92 6.05
CA ALA A 467 1.31 -27.12 6.74
C ALA A 467 0.37 -25.92 6.59
N LEU A 468 -0.92 -26.16 6.34
CA LEU A 468 -2.00 -25.17 6.47
C LEU A 468 -2.75 -25.42 7.79
N THR A 469 -2.76 -24.41 8.66
CA THR A 469 -3.53 -24.41 9.90
C THR A 469 -4.61 -23.33 9.87
N ILE A 470 -5.87 -23.76 9.92
CA ILE A 470 -7.04 -22.89 9.98
C ILE A 470 -7.46 -22.79 11.45
N ALA A 471 -7.11 -21.68 12.09
CA ALA A 471 -7.31 -21.43 13.52
C ALA A 471 -8.52 -20.54 13.85
N LYS A 472 -9.10 -19.88 12.84
CA LYS A 472 -10.31 -19.05 12.91
C LYS A 472 -11.29 -19.40 11.80
N ASN A 473 -12.45 -18.76 11.82
CA ASN A 473 -13.52 -19.04 10.87
C ASN A 473 -13.19 -18.52 9.47
N VAL A 474 -13.71 -19.22 8.47
CA VAL A 474 -13.78 -18.77 7.08
C VAL A 474 -15.25 -18.77 6.66
N LEU A 475 -15.78 -17.62 6.25
CA LEU A 475 -17.20 -17.38 6.02
C LEU A 475 -17.41 -16.88 4.59
N GLY A 476 -17.90 -17.73 3.69
CA GLY A 476 -18.21 -17.38 2.30
C GLY A 476 -19.70 -17.47 1.95
N SER A 477 -20.57 -17.73 2.94
CA SER A 477 -21.98 -18.06 2.74
C SER A 477 -22.76 -17.06 1.86
N ALA A 478 -23.61 -17.60 0.97
CA ALA A 478 -24.53 -16.83 0.16
C ALA A 478 -25.80 -16.42 0.91
N GLY A 479 -26.57 -15.51 0.31
CA GLY A 479 -27.89 -15.09 0.78
C GLY A 479 -28.90 -16.23 0.83
N SER A 480 -29.82 -16.21 1.80
CA SER A 480 -30.81 -17.27 2.04
C SER A 480 -31.74 -17.60 0.86
N SER A 481 -31.86 -16.69 -0.09
CA SER A 481 -32.69 -16.75 -1.30
C SER A 481 -31.86 -16.74 -2.59
N ASN A 482 -30.54 -16.90 -2.51
CA ASN A 482 -29.63 -17.06 -3.63
C ASN A 482 -29.35 -18.56 -3.87
N SER A 483 -29.08 -18.97 -5.12
CA SER A 483 -28.80 -20.37 -5.48
C SER A 483 -27.47 -20.59 -6.20
N ASP A 484 -26.67 -19.54 -6.29
CA ASP A 484 -25.35 -19.56 -6.89
C ASP A 484 -24.38 -20.31 -5.98
N ARG A 485 -23.17 -20.52 -6.50
CA ARG A 485 -22.14 -21.36 -5.88
C ARG A 485 -20.78 -20.76 -6.17
N SER A 486 -19.93 -20.81 -5.17
CA SER A 486 -18.52 -20.48 -5.21
C SER A 486 -17.72 -21.68 -4.69
N GLU A 487 -16.47 -21.44 -4.31
CA GLU A 487 -15.52 -22.43 -3.82
C GLU A 487 -14.77 -21.90 -2.60
N LEU A 488 -14.61 -22.77 -1.60
CA LEU A 488 -13.71 -22.59 -0.46
C LEU A 488 -12.65 -23.70 -0.54
N PHE A 489 -11.50 -23.39 -1.11
CA PHE A 489 -10.43 -24.32 -1.45
C PHE A 489 -9.28 -24.23 -0.44
N PHE A 490 -8.81 -25.38 0.06
CA PHE A 490 -7.72 -25.44 1.02
C PHE A 490 -6.81 -26.63 0.72
N ALA A 491 -5.61 -26.36 0.21
CA ALA A 491 -4.64 -27.39 -0.18
C ALA A 491 -3.30 -27.24 0.54
N ALA A 492 -2.78 -28.33 1.11
CA ALA A 492 -1.52 -28.31 1.85
C ALA A 492 -0.78 -29.65 1.88
N CYS A 493 0.44 -29.65 2.41
CA CYS A 493 1.18 -30.88 2.71
C CYS A 493 0.69 -31.55 4.00
N SER A 494 0.16 -30.76 4.92
CA SER A 494 -0.71 -31.25 5.99
C SER A 494 -1.74 -30.18 6.32
N LEU A 495 -2.98 -30.60 6.63
CA LEU A 495 -4.10 -29.69 6.82
C LEU A 495 -4.69 -29.87 8.22
N THR A 496 -4.82 -28.78 8.97
CA THR A 496 -5.45 -28.79 10.30
C THR A 496 -6.52 -27.71 10.38
N VAL A 497 -7.76 -28.11 10.66
CA VAL A 497 -8.85 -27.22 11.07
C VAL A 497 -8.98 -27.32 12.59
N ASN A 498 -8.77 -26.22 13.30
CA ASN A 498 -8.78 -26.24 14.78
C ASN A 498 -10.17 -26.53 15.36
N ALA A 499 -10.19 -26.99 16.61
CA ALA A 499 -11.43 -27.28 17.32
C ALA A 499 -12.35 -26.06 17.41
N GLY A 500 -13.63 -26.23 17.14
CA GLY A 500 -14.65 -25.17 17.15
C GLY A 500 -14.62 -24.18 15.97
N VAL A 501 -13.65 -24.28 15.05
CA VAL A 501 -13.59 -23.45 13.82
C VAL A 501 -14.77 -23.74 12.89
N LYS A 502 -15.31 -22.71 12.24
CA LYS A 502 -16.36 -22.79 11.24
C LYS A 502 -15.83 -22.41 9.86
N ILE A 503 -15.93 -23.33 8.89
CA ILE A 503 -15.79 -23.06 7.45
C ILE A 503 -17.21 -23.14 6.87
N ASP A 504 -17.72 -22.04 6.33
CA ASP A 504 -19.13 -21.92 5.94
C ASP A 504 -19.33 -21.36 4.52
N GLY A 505 -19.65 -22.27 3.60
CA GLY A 505 -20.19 -22.02 2.26
C GLY A 505 -21.69 -22.37 2.19
N THR A 506 -22.45 -22.11 3.26
CA THR A 506 -23.92 -22.24 3.24
C THR A 506 -24.51 -21.30 2.19
N GLY A 507 -25.30 -21.84 1.27
CA GLY A 507 -26.09 -21.05 0.34
C GLY A 507 -27.57 -21.01 0.67
N GLY A 508 -28.34 -20.37 -0.21
CA GLY A 508 -29.79 -20.25 -0.08
C GLY A 508 -30.59 -21.24 -0.93
N THR A 509 -31.86 -20.91 -1.11
CA THR A 509 -32.75 -21.52 -2.12
C THR A 509 -33.47 -20.43 -2.89
N SER A 510 -33.27 -20.36 -4.20
CA SER A 510 -33.82 -19.29 -5.03
C SER A 510 -35.34 -19.35 -5.18
N PRO A 511 -36.00 -18.27 -5.64
CA PRO A 511 -37.45 -18.25 -5.85
C PRO A 511 -37.97 -19.33 -6.82
N THR A 512 -37.11 -19.88 -7.67
CA THR A 512 -37.41 -21.01 -8.58
C THR A 512 -37.09 -22.38 -7.95
N ASN A 513 -36.82 -22.42 -6.64
CA ASN A 513 -36.51 -23.61 -5.84
C ASN A 513 -35.21 -24.33 -6.27
N VAL A 514 -34.24 -23.59 -6.82
CA VAL A 514 -32.87 -24.08 -7.04
C VAL A 514 -32.09 -23.92 -5.73
N ARG A 515 -31.30 -24.92 -5.36
CA ARG A 515 -30.57 -24.96 -4.09
C ARG A 515 -29.09 -24.65 -4.30
N GLY A 516 -28.61 -23.59 -3.64
CA GLY A 516 -27.20 -23.20 -3.64
C GLY A 516 -26.36 -23.97 -2.62
N GLY A 517 -25.25 -23.36 -2.23
CA GLY A 517 -24.23 -23.92 -1.35
C GLY A 517 -23.00 -24.29 -2.14
N ASP A 518 -21.84 -23.99 -1.56
CA ASP A 518 -20.56 -23.95 -2.26
C ASP A 518 -19.88 -25.32 -2.36
N ALA A 519 -18.80 -25.39 -3.13
CA ALA A 519 -17.82 -26.47 -2.96
C ALA A 519 -16.88 -26.10 -1.80
N ILE A 520 -16.62 -27.05 -0.90
CA ILE A 520 -15.58 -26.94 0.11
C ILE A 520 -14.61 -28.10 -0.08
N ASP A 521 -13.44 -27.78 -0.62
CA ASP A 521 -12.43 -28.77 -0.98
C ASP A 521 -11.27 -28.70 0.01
N LEU A 522 -11.08 -29.79 0.75
CA LEU A 522 -10.02 -29.95 1.74
C LEU A 522 -9.03 -30.98 1.21
N ILE A 523 -7.81 -30.55 0.91
CA ILE A 523 -6.79 -31.33 0.22
C ILE A 523 -5.52 -31.39 1.05
N ALA A 524 -5.05 -32.61 1.35
CA ALA A 524 -3.81 -32.81 2.11
C ALA A 524 -2.96 -33.94 1.51
N ALA A 525 -1.68 -33.67 1.21
CA ALA A 525 -0.73 -34.71 0.78
C ALA A 525 -0.28 -35.64 1.92
N GLY A 526 -0.49 -35.20 3.17
CA GLY A 526 -0.20 -35.92 4.40
C GLY A 526 -1.39 -35.85 5.37
N PRO A 527 -1.15 -35.77 6.70
CA PRO A 527 -2.23 -35.77 7.69
C PRO A 527 -3.27 -34.65 7.49
N MET A 528 -4.54 -35.02 7.47
CA MET A 528 -5.69 -34.12 7.52
C MET A 528 -6.41 -34.28 8.87
N ASN A 529 -6.46 -33.22 9.67
CA ASN A 529 -7.05 -33.22 11.00
C ASN A 529 -8.18 -32.19 11.12
N LEU A 530 -9.42 -32.65 11.26
CA LEU A 530 -10.57 -31.78 11.51
C LEU A 530 -10.91 -31.85 13.00
N GLY A 531 -10.59 -30.77 13.73
CA GLY A 531 -10.71 -30.70 15.17
C GLY A 531 -12.15 -30.93 15.68
N VAL A 532 -12.26 -31.45 16.89
CA VAL A 532 -13.56 -31.65 17.56
C VAL A 532 -14.38 -30.36 17.57
N THR A 533 -15.69 -30.49 17.36
CA THR A 533 -16.66 -29.39 17.26
C THR A 533 -16.43 -28.36 16.15
N SER A 534 -15.44 -28.56 15.26
CA SER A 534 -15.33 -27.78 14.02
C SER A 534 -16.57 -28.02 13.14
N LYS A 535 -16.88 -27.07 12.27
CA LYS A 535 -18.09 -27.06 11.43
C LYS A 535 -17.69 -26.76 9.99
N ILE A 536 -17.87 -27.73 9.10
CA ILE A 536 -17.66 -27.58 7.66
C ILE A 536 -19.05 -27.65 7.03
N LEU A 537 -19.54 -26.52 6.51
CA LEU A 537 -20.96 -26.34 6.17
C LEU A 537 -21.11 -25.85 4.72
N ALA A 538 -21.72 -26.66 3.86
CA ALA A 538 -22.17 -26.29 2.52
C ALA A 538 -23.65 -26.70 2.21
N PRO A 539 -24.62 -26.60 3.15
CA PRO A 539 -26.03 -26.76 2.80
C PRO A 539 -26.52 -25.61 1.89
N PRO A 540 -27.69 -25.74 1.23
CA PRO A 540 -28.56 -26.91 1.17
C PRO A 540 -28.22 -27.92 0.06
N ALA A 541 -27.33 -27.60 -0.88
CA ALA A 541 -26.93 -28.50 -1.97
C ALA A 541 -25.49 -28.30 -2.48
N GLY A 542 -24.62 -27.68 -1.70
CA GLY A 542 -23.17 -27.66 -1.94
C GLY A 542 -22.52 -29.02 -1.67
N THR A 543 -21.20 -29.06 -1.68
CA THR A 543 -20.39 -30.28 -1.54
C THR A 543 -19.23 -30.06 -0.59
N ILE A 544 -18.80 -31.13 0.08
CA ILE A 544 -17.55 -31.14 0.86
C ILE A 544 -16.74 -32.31 0.33
N VAL A 545 -15.52 -32.07 -0.15
CA VAL A 545 -14.61 -33.11 -0.67
C VAL A 545 -13.38 -33.19 0.22
N LEU A 546 -13.02 -34.41 0.64
CA LEU A 546 -11.82 -34.69 1.42
C LEU A 546 -10.84 -35.47 0.54
N THR A 547 -9.82 -34.79 0.01
CA THR A 547 -8.83 -35.38 -0.90
C THR A 547 -7.53 -35.69 -0.16
N HIS A 548 -7.12 -36.96 -0.14
CA HIS A 548 -6.01 -37.46 0.68
C HIS A 548 -5.36 -38.73 0.10
N PRO A 549 -4.15 -39.14 0.52
CA PRO A 549 -3.54 -40.38 0.04
C PRO A 549 -4.30 -41.64 0.49
N PRO A 550 -4.36 -42.70 -0.34
CA PRO A 550 -4.82 -44.02 0.08
C PRO A 550 -4.09 -44.51 1.32
N GLY A 551 -4.84 -44.93 2.34
CA GLY A 551 -4.28 -45.39 3.62
C GLY A 551 -3.99 -44.29 4.65
N GLN A 552 -4.18 -43.01 4.31
CA GLN A 552 -4.12 -41.88 5.25
C GLN A 552 -5.50 -41.21 5.41
N PRO A 553 -6.50 -41.88 6.02
CA PRO A 553 -7.85 -41.33 6.11
C PRO A 553 -7.92 -40.07 7.01
N PRO A 554 -8.70 -39.03 6.62
CA PRO A 554 -8.89 -37.82 7.41
C PRO A 554 -9.41 -38.09 8.82
N GLN A 555 -8.85 -37.39 9.81
CA GLN A 555 -9.30 -37.47 11.20
C GLN A 555 -10.49 -36.52 11.41
N THR A 556 -11.70 -37.05 11.25
CA THR A 556 -12.97 -36.29 11.30
C THR A 556 -13.76 -36.49 12.59
N THR A 557 -13.21 -37.22 13.58
CA THR A 557 -13.95 -37.63 14.79
C THR A 557 -14.37 -36.43 15.63
N GLY A 558 -15.68 -36.17 15.66
CA GLY A 558 -16.28 -35.07 16.43
C GLY A 558 -16.36 -33.74 15.67
N ALA A 559 -15.89 -33.67 14.42
CA ALA A 559 -16.20 -32.57 13.50
C ALA A 559 -17.65 -32.70 12.98
N ILE A 560 -18.26 -31.57 12.61
CA ILE A 560 -19.61 -31.50 12.06
C ILE A 560 -19.47 -31.13 10.58
N LEU A 561 -19.71 -32.10 9.70
CA LEU A 561 -19.70 -31.88 8.25
C LEU A 561 -21.14 -31.95 7.73
N THR A 562 -21.58 -30.97 6.95
CA THR A 562 -22.93 -30.95 6.36
C THR A 562 -22.88 -30.27 4.99
N PRO A 563 -23.16 -30.97 3.87
CA PRO A 563 -23.61 -32.37 3.78
C PRO A 563 -22.54 -33.40 4.21
N THR A 564 -22.89 -34.69 4.16
CA THR A 564 -21.90 -35.76 4.34
C THR A 564 -20.77 -35.58 3.30
N PRO A 565 -19.48 -35.61 3.72
CA PRO A 565 -18.37 -35.41 2.80
C PRO A 565 -18.24 -36.54 1.78
N LEU A 566 -17.72 -36.20 0.61
CA LEU A 566 -17.17 -37.13 -0.38
C LEU A 566 -15.73 -37.46 0.02
N ASP A 567 -15.48 -38.72 0.36
CA ASP A 567 -14.15 -39.26 0.62
C ASP A 567 -13.44 -39.55 -0.72
N ASN A 568 -12.32 -38.88 -0.99
CA ASN A 568 -11.65 -38.90 -2.30
C ASN A 568 -10.16 -39.32 -2.19
N PRO A 569 -9.88 -40.62 -1.98
CA PRO A 569 -8.52 -41.13 -1.85
C PRO A 569 -7.79 -41.15 -3.21
N LEU A 570 -6.81 -40.27 -3.41
CA LEU A 570 -6.01 -40.15 -4.65
C LEU A 570 -4.51 -40.37 -4.40
N PRO A 571 -3.77 -41.06 -5.29
CA PRO A 571 -2.32 -41.17 -5.17
C PRO A 571 -1.66 -39.79 -5.22
N VAL A 572 -0.59 -39.57 -4.43
CA VAL A 572 0.15 -38.29 -4.41
C VAL A 572 0.66 -37.84 -5.79
N THR A 573 0.82 -38.77 -6.73
CA THR A 573 1.19 -38.52 -8.13
C THR A 573 0.03 -38.02 -9.01
N SER A 574 -1.13 -37.66 -8.44
CA SER A 574 -2.32 -37.21 -9.18
C SER A 574 -2.19 -35.79 -9.75
N GLY A 575 -1.27 -34.99 -9.22
CA GLY A 575 -1.14 -33.56 -9.54
C GLY A 575 -2.19 -32.66 -8.86
N VAL A 576 -3.01 -33.22 -7.97
CA VAL A 576 -4.06 -32.48 -7.21
C VAL A 576 -3.51 -31.90 -5.89
N TYR A 577 -2.35 -32.38 -5.45
CA TYR A 577 -1.69 -31.92 -4.22
C TYR A 577 -0.69 -30.80 -4.54
N PRO A 578 -0.40 -29.90 -3.58
CA PRO A 578 0.78 -29.05 -3.65
C PRO A 578 2.05 -29.89 -3.78
N ASN A 579 3.12 -29.27 -4.27
CA ASN A 579 4.37 -29.95 -4.60
C ASN A 579 4.98 -30.74 -3.42
N CYS A 580 4.94 -30.17 -2.21
CA CYS A 580 5.25 -30.86 -0.96
C CYS A 580 6.58 -31.66 -0.90
N PRO A 581 7.74 -31.08 -1.30
CA PRO A 581 9.01 -31.79 -1.31
C PRO A 581 9.47 -32.18 0.11
N VAL A 582 9.88 -33.44 0.31
CA VAL A 582 10.31 -34.02 1.58
C VAL A 582 11.71 -34.61 1.44
N CYS A 583 12.69 -33.74 1.66
CA CYS A 583 14.09 -34.11 1.60
C CYS A 583 14.44 -35.32 2.49
N GLY A 584 14.97 -36.36 1.88
CA GLY A 584 15.43 -37.60 2.49
C GLY A 584 14.45 -38.77 2.39
N ASP A 585 13.30 -38.61 1.71
CA ASP A 585 12.27 -39.66 1.62
C ASP A 585 12.58 -40.78 0.60
N GLY A 586 13.57 -40.58 -0.27
CA GLY A 586 13.98 -41.53 -1.31
C GLY A 586 13.37 -41.27 -2.69
N ILE A 587 12.60 -40.19 -2.86
CA ILE A 587 11.92 -39.81 -4.11
C ILE A 587 12.21 -38.33 -4.40
N ARG A 588 13.13 -38.08 -5.34
CA ARG A 588 13.41 -36.71 -5.79
C ARG A 588 12.16 -36.04 -6.37
N GLN A 589 11.62 -35.05 -5.67
CA GLN A 589 10.43 -34.29 -6.07
C GLN A 589 10.79 -33.05 -6.92
N LEU A 590 9.77 -32.35 -7.43
CA LEU A 590 9.96 -31.04 -8.05
C LEU A 590 10.38 -30.03 -6.96
N GLY A 591 11.24 -29.06 -7.30
CA GLY A 591 11.89 -28.19 -6.31
C GLY A 591 13.13 -28.78 -5.64
N GLU A 592 13.36 -30.10 -5.73
CA GLU A 592 14.56 -30.75 -5.21
C GLU A 592 15.69 -30.84 -6.25
N VAL A 593 16.87 -30.35 -5.87
CA VAL A 593 18.10 -30.44 -6.68
C VAL A 593 18.66 -31.86 -6.67
N CYS A 594 18.42 -32.58 -5.58
CA CYS A 594 18.77 -33.98 -5.33
C CYS A 594 17.92 -34.49 -4.16
N ASP A 595 17.80 -35.80 -3.96
CA ASP A 595 17.24 -36.36 -2.71
C ASP A 595 18.28 -37.17 -1.93
N ASN A 596 18.37 -36.95 -0.60
CA ASN A 596 19.37 -37.62 0.25
C ASN A 596 18.93 -39.00 0.80
N GLY A 597 17.73 -39.46 0.42
CA GLY A 597 17.18 -40.74 0.83
C GLY A 597 17.88 -41.95 0.22
N PRO A 598 17.70 -43.15 0.81
CA PRO A 598 18.45 -44.35 0.45
C PRO A 598 18.16 -44.94 -0.94
N THR A 599 17.21 -44.36 -1.69
CA THR A 599 16.80 -44.81 -3.04
C THR A 599 16.97 -43.77 -4.14
N ALA A 600 17.51 -42.58 -3.84
CA ALA A 600 17.72 -41.49 -4.79
C ALA A 600 19.22 -41.13 -4.92
N ASP A 601 19.57 -39.83 -4.90
CA ASP A 601 20.95 -39.33 -5.01
C ASP A 601 21.80 -39.64 -3.75
N GLY A 602 21.14 -39.89 -2.62
CA GLY A 602 21.72 -40.44 -1.40
C GLY A 602 22.77 -39.53 -0.74
N ALA A 603 23.87 -40.11 -0.27
CA ALA A 603 24.88 -39.42 0.53
C ALA A 603 25.60 -38.25 -0.20
N CYS A 604 25.40 -38.09 -1.51
CA CYS A 604 25.92 -36.98 -2.29
C CYS A 604 24.99 -35.77 -2.36
N CYS A 605 23.81 -35.84 -1.73
CA CYS A 605 22.90 -34.72 -1.58
C CYS A 605 23.07 -34.04 -0.19
N ASN A 606 22.81 -32.73 -0.09
CA ASN A 606 22.85 -32.03 1.19
C ASN A 606 21.62 -32.35 2.07
N ALA A 607 21.67 -31.95 3.34
CA ALA A 607 20.61 -32.22 4.32
C ALA A 607 19.28 -31.49 4.03
N THR A 608 19.24 -30.62 3.01
CA THR A 608 18.11 -29.76 2.64
C THR A 608 17.69 -29.92 1.17
N CYS A 609 18.24 -30.91 0.46
CA CYS A 609 17.93 -31.25 -0.93
C CYS A 609 18.06 -30.10 -1.95
N SER A 610 18.86 -29.10 -1.59
CA SER A 610 19.09 -27.86 -2.35
C SER A 610 20.41 -27.84 -3.10
N ALA A 611 21.33 -28.77 -2.84
CA ALA A 611 22.60 -28.89 -3.57
C ALA A 611 23.22 -30.28 -3.40
N PHE A 612 23.98 -30.72 -4.41
CA PHE A 612 24.92 -31.82 -4.28
C PHE A 612 26.12 -31.42 -3.43
N THR A 613 26.52 -32.29 -2.49
CA THR A 613 27.73 -32.15 -1.65
C THR A 613 28.94 -32.83 -2.25
N CYS A 614 28.73 -33.84 -3.10
CA CYS A 614 29.78 -34.43 -3.93
C CYS A 614 30.01 -33.57 -5.17
N VAL A 615 31.24 -33.10 -5.34
CA VAL A 615 31.73 -32.58 -6.63
C VAL A 615 31.98 -33.79 -7.56
N PRO A 616 31.62 -33.74 -8.87
CA PRO A 616 31.97 -34.78 -9.84
C PRO A 616 33.50 -34.91 -10.08
#